data_AF-A0A256ZMZ9-F1
#
_entry.id   AF-A0A256ZMZ9-F1
#
_cell.length_a   1.000
_cell.length_b   1.000
_cell.length_c   1.000
_cell.angle_alpha   90.00
_cell.angle_beta   90.00
_cell.angle_gamma   90.00
#
_symmetry.space_group_name_H-M   'P 1'
#
loop_
_entity.id
_entity.type
_entity.pdbx_description
1 polymer ?
#
loop_
_entity_poly.entity_id
_entity_poly.type
_entity_poly.pdbx_seq_one_letter_code
_entity_poly.pdbx_strand_id
1 'polypeptide(L)'
;LMYPLELGLGEARDSRLLKCPDVCSDRIYAIAIKAGEEVLMLAVVDGNNALNAFRKKVISALKTSLKVSHAELLTTDNHEKTGLITGKHAYVPVGASLCNDIILSNIVKAGRRALADLGKCELRYYRINFTSKTLGDSGLAFFEKILSKIPSIVHLLFLFNVIAYVIPIIFLIFL
;
A
#
# COMPACT_ATOMS: atom_id res chain seq x y z
N LEU A 1 36.09 0.41 -14.78
CA LEU A 1 35.38 -0.88 -14.85
C LEU A 1 33.90 -0.61 -14.68
N MET A 2 33.11 -0.72 -15.74
CA MET A 2 31.65 -0.66 -15.64
C MET A 2 31.19 -2.11 -15.58
N TYR A 3 30.91 -2.63 -14.38
CA TYR A 3 30.34 -3.97 -14.26
C TYR A 3 29.02 -3.98 -15.04
N PRO A 4 28.78 -4.94 -15.95
CA PRO A 4 27.54 -4.97 -16.70
C PRO A 4 26.37 -5.14 -15.72
N LEU A 5 25.39 -4.23 -15.81
CA LEU A 5 24.16 -4.30 -15.03
C LEU A 5 23.35 -5.51 -15.52
N GLU A 6 23.03 -6.42 -14.60
CA GLU A 6 22.12 -7.52 -14.84
C GLU A 6 20.79 -7.24 -14.13
N LEU A 7 19.69 -7.50 -14.83
CA LEU A 7 18.33 -7.42 -14.27
C LEU A 7 17.65 -8.77 -14.45
N GLY A 8 16.84 -9.14 -13.48
CA GLY A 8 15.96 -10.30 -13.57
C GLY A 8 14.62 -10.02 -12.93
N LEU A 9 13.56 -10.54 -13.55
CA LEU A 9 12.19 -10.31 -13.14
C LEU A 9 11.55 -11.64 -12.69
N GLY A 10 10.90 -11.59 -11.53
CA GLY A 10 10.23 -12.73 -10.95
C GLY A 10 8.76 -12.44 -10.69
N GLU A 11 7.88 -13.36 -11.03
CA GLU A 11 6.48 -13.34 -10.65
C GLU A 11 6.19 -14.62 -9.85
N ALA A 12 5.44 -14.52 -8.76
CA ALA A 12 4.80 -15.64 -8.10
C ALA A 12 3.28 -15.45 -8.12
N ARG A 13 2.58 -16.39 -8.73
CA ARG A 13 1.12 -16.42 -8.79
C ARG A 13 0.57 -17.46 -7.82
N ASP A 14 -0.42 -17.06 -7.02
CA ASP A 14 -1.10 -17.90 -6.04
C ASP A 14 -2.51 -17.38 -5.76
N SER A 15 -3.54 -18.12 -6.18
CA SER A 15 -4.94 -17.72 -6.03
C SER A 15 -5.39 -17.58 -4.57
N ARG A 16 -4.64 -18.14 -3.60
CA ARG A 16 -4.92 -17.97 -2.17
C ARG A 16 -4.70 -16.52 -1.72
N LEU A 17 -3.82 -15.76 -2.41
CA LEU A 17 -3.59 -14.34 -2.13
C LEU A 17 -4.85 -13.50 -2.32
N LEU A 18 -5.77 -13.90 -3.20
CA LEU A 18 -7.07 -13.22 -3.36
C LEU A 18 -7.96 -13.31 -2.11
N LYS A 19 -7.69 -14.24 -1.19
CA LYS A 19 -8.41 -14.34 0.08
C LYS A 19 -7.78 -13.49 1.18
N CYS A 20 -6.60 -12.95 0.93
CA CYS A 20 -5.87 -12.14 1.89
C CYS A 20 -6.37 -10.70 1.83
N PRO A 21 -6.75 -10.12 2.98
CA PRO A 21 -7.34 -8.79 3.01
C PRO A 21 -6.31 -7.66 2.84
N ASP A 22 -5.02 -7.98 2.96
CA ASP A 22 -3.90 -7.04 2.96
C ASP A 22 -3.10 -6.99 1.65
N VAL A 23 -3.49 -7.79 0.64
CA VAL A 23 -2.93 -7.74 -0.72
C VAL A 23 -4.07 -7.63 -1.75
N CYS A 24 -3.79 -6.97 -2.85
CA CYS A 24 -4.79 -6.62 -3.86
C CYS A 24 -4.71 -7.49 -5.13
N SER A 25 -3.68 -8.32 -5.27
CA SER A 25 -3.45 -9.16 -6.45
C SER A 25 -3.21 -10.63 -6.10
N ASP A 26 -3.44 -11.54 -7.07
CA ASP A 26 -3.03 -12.94 -6.98
C ASP A 26 -1.54 -13.14 -7.35
N ARG A 27 -0.84 -12.04 -7.62
CA ARG A 27 0.57 -12.01 -8.04
C ARG A 27 1.41 -11.19 -7.08
N ILE A 28 2.62 -11.67 -6.85
CA ILE A 28 3.71 -10.94 -6.21
C ILE A 28 4.88 -10.91 -7.17
N TYR A 29 5.50 -9.75 -7.30
CA TYR A 29 6.64 -9.57 -8.20
C TYR A 29 7.94 -9.41 -7.40
N ALA A 30 9.05 -9.64 -8.06
CA ALA A 30 10.37 -9.33 -7.55
C ALA A 30 11.27 -8.86 -8.69
N ILE A 31 12.17 -7.93 -8.38
CA ILE A 31 13.19 -7.42 -9.30
C ILE A 31 14.54 -7.68 -8.64
N ALA A 32 15.40 -8.43 -9.32
CA ALA A 32 16.79 -8.60 -8.96
C ALA A 32 17.63 -7.63 -9.79
N ILE A 33 18.43 -6.80 -9.12
CA ILE A 33 19.36 -5.87 -9.74
C ILE A 33 20.76 -6.25 -9.29
N LYS A 34 21.62 -6.64 -10.23
CA LYS A 34 22.98 -7.11 -9.93
C LYS A 34 24.02 -6.22 -10.61
N ALA A 35 24.99 -5.80 -9.81
CA ALA A 35 26.15 -5.02 -10.25
C ALA A 35 27.41 -5.63 -9.63
N GLY A 36 28.18 -6.34 -10.45
CA GLY A 36 29.31 -7.15 -9.96
C GLY A 36 28.81 -8.34 -9.13
N GLU A 37 29.30 -8.45 -7.90
CA GLU A 37 28.88 -9.48 -6.94
C GLU A 37 27.67 -9.08 -6.09
N GLU A 38 27.36 -7.78 -6.06
CA GLU A 38 26.29 -7.23 -5.24
C GLU A 38 24.93 -7.42 -5.91
N VAL A 39 23.95 -7.91 -5.14
CA VAL A 39 22.57 -8.10 -5.59
C VAL A 39 21.60 -7.36 -4.68
N LEU A 40 20.81 -6.46 -5.28
CA LEU A 40 19.65 -5.84 -4.67
C LEU A 40 18.38 -6.57 -5.10
N MET A 41 17.61 -7.05 -4.13
CA MET A 41 16.31 -7.70 -4.33
C MET A 41 15.17 -6.77 -3.91
N LEU A 42 14.33 -6.38 -4.85
CA LEU A 42 13.12 -5.60 -4.58
C LEU A 42 11.92 -6.53 -4.70
N ALA A 43 11.29 -6.89 -3.58
CA ALA A 43 10.00 -7.55 -3.61
C ALA A 43 8.91 -6.51 -3.79
N VAL A 44 7.98 -6.72 -4.73
CA VAL A 44 6.91 -5.77 -5.04
C VAL A 44 5.58 -6.46 -4.80
N VAL A 45 4.82 -5.92 -3.85
CA VAL A 45 3.50 -6.39 -3.49
C VAL A 45 2.49 -5.31 -3.83
N ASP A 46 1.40 -5.71 -4.44
CA ASP A 46 0.25 -4.81 -4.58
C ASP A 46 -0.62 -4.88 -3.31
N GLY A 47 -0.73 -3.74 -2.64
CA GLY A 47 -1.36 -3.56 -1.36
C GLY A 47 -0.94 -2.23 -0.75
N ASN A 48 -1.58 -1.88 0.37
CA ASN A 48 -1.25 -0.67 1.12
C ASN A 48 0.16 -0.79 1.75
N ASN A 49 0.56 0.24 2.50
CA ASN A 49 1.82 0.24 3.25
C ASN A 49 1.99 -1.03 4.08
N ALA A 50 3.22 -1.55 4.12
CA ALA A 50 3.55 -2.74 4.91
C ALA A 50 3.84 -2.41 6.38
N LEU A 51 3.43 -3.31 7.29
CA LEU A 51 3.85 -3.23 8.68
C LEU A 51 5.39 -3.36 8.80
N ASN A 52 6.00 -2.55 9.66
CA ASN A 52 7.45 -2.54 9.85
C ASN A 52 7.99 -3.93 10.26
N ALA A 53 7.30 -4.63 11.16
CA ALA A 53 7.68 -5.98 11.56
C ALA A 53 7.67 -6.97 10.39
N PHE A 54 6.66 -6.90 9.53
CA PHE A 54 6.56 -7.75 8.34
C PHE A 54 7.61 -7.40 7.30
N ARG A 55 7.85 -6.11 7.04
CA ARG A 55 8.94 -5.63 6.18
C ARG A 55 10.29 -6.19 6.61
N LYS A 56 10.62 -6.11 7.90
CA LYS A 56 11.86 -6.69 8.46
C LYS A 56 11.93 -8.21 8.27
N LYS A 57 10.81 -8.93 8.49
CA LYS A 57 10.70 -10.38 8.25
C LYS A 57 11.00 -10.72 6.79
N VAL A 58 10.43 -9.98 5.84
CA VAL A 58 10.65 -10.16 4.40
C VAL A 58 12.12 -9.92 4.02
N ILE A 59 12.69 -8.79 4.46
CA ILE A 59 14.09 -8.44 4.18
C ILE A 59 15.03 -9.54 4.71
N SER A 60 14.82 -9.98 5.95
CA SER A 60 15.59 -11.07 6.56
C SER A 60 15.47 -12.37 5.77
N ALA A 61 14.25 -12.77 5.39
CA ALA A 61 14.01 -13.98 4.61
C ALA A 61 14.67 -13.94 3.22
N LEU A 62 14.59 -12.81 2.51
CA LEU A 62 15.23 -12.66 1.20
C LEU A 62 16.76 -12.75 1.31
N LYS A 63 17.37 -12.03 2.27
CA LYS A 63 18.81 -12.08 2.48
C LYS A 63 19.30 -13.47 2.87
N THR A 64 18.60 -14.14 3.79
CA THR A 64 19.01 -15.47 4.28
C THR A 64 18.74 -16.59 3.27
N SER A 65 17.56 -16.60 2.65
CA SER A 65 17.13 -17.69 1.77
C SER A 65 17.70 -17.60 0.36
N LEU A 66 17.95 -16.38 -0.13
CA LEU A 66 18.41 -16.13 -1.50
C LEU A 66 19.85 -15.60 -1.55
N LYS A 67 20.49 -15.37 -0.40
CA LYS A 67 21.89 -14.90 -0.27
C LYS A 67 22.17 -13.61 -1.05
N VAL A 68 21.21 -12.69 -1.07
CA VAL A 68 21.34 -11.36 -1.68
C VAL A 68 21.93 -10.35 -0.69
N SER A 69 22.71 -9.40 -1.18
CA SER A 69 23.35 -8.37 -0.34
C SER A 69 22.34 -7.40 0.27
N HIS A 70 21.41 -6.93 -0.57
CA HIS A 70 20.40 -5.94 -0.22
C HIS A 70 19.01 -6.47 -0.56
N ALA A 71 18.04 -6.13 0.27
CA ALA A 71 16.65 -6.49 0.03
C ALA A 71 15.72 -5.41 0.59
N GLU A 72 14.61 -5.17 -0.09
CA GLU A 72 13.56 -4.25 0.34
C GLU A 72 12.18 -4.75 -0.10
N LEU A 73 11.14 -4.40 0.67
CA LEU A 73 9.75 -4.65 0.31
C LEU A 73 9.11 -3.35 -0.20
N LEU A 74 8.62 -3.35 -1.43
CA LEU A 74 7.90 -2.25 -2.04
C LEU A 74 6.41 -2.59 -2.09
N THR A 75 5.58 -1.58 -1.82
CA THR A 75 4.12 -1.64 -1.92
C THR A 75 3.68 -0.63 -2.97
N THR A 76 2.79 -1.02 -3.89
CA THR A 76 2.38 -0.14 -5.00
C THR A 76 1.03 0.55 -4.80
N ASP A 77 0.23 0.08 -3.83
CA ASP A 77 -1.14 0.57 -3.54
C ASP A 77 -1.94 0.85 -4.82
N ASN A 78 -1.84 -0.05 -5.82
CA ASN A 78 -2.44 0.18 -7.13
C ASN A 78 -3.98 -0.03 -7.07
N HIS A 79 -4.47 -0.57 -5.95
CA HIS A 79 -5.87 -0.84 -5.65
C HIS A 79 -6.59 -1.73 -6.69
N GLU A 80 -5.88 -2.68 -7.34
CA GLU A 80 -6.42 -3.60 -8.37
C GLU A 80 -7.74 -4.26 -7.93
N LYS A 81 -7.85 -4.55 -6.63
CA LYS A 81 -9.05 -5.12 -6.00
C LYS A 81 -9.83 -4.14 -5.10
N THR A 82 -9.17 -3.16 -4.50
CA THR A 82 -9.74 -2.29 -3.45
C THR A 82 -10.32 -0.98 -3.98
N GLY A 83 -10.06 -0.61 -5.25
CA GLY A 83 -10.73 0.51 -5.91
C GLY A 83 -12.25 0.35 -6.03
N LEU A 84 -12.77 -0.85 -5.78
CA LEU A 84 -14.19 -1.22 -5.82
C LEU A 84 -14.79 -1.56 -4.45
N ILE A 85 -13.98 -1.70 -3.39
CA ILE A 85 -14.45 -2.19 -2.08
C ILE A 85 -14.53 -1.03 -1.09
N THR A 86 -15.75 -0.55 -0.81
CA THR A 86 -16.03 0.40 0.27
C THR A 86 -16.19 -0.34 1.61
N GLY A 87 -15.50 0.07 2.68
CA GLY A 87 -15.74 -0.41 4.05
C GLY A 87 -14.50 -0.90 4.82
N LYS A 88 -14.71 -1.71 5.89
CA LYS A 88 -13.71 -2.13 6.89
C LYS A 88 -12.44 -2.83 6.35
N HIS A 89 -12.44 -3.25 5.08
CA HIS A 89 -11.30 -3.93 4.44
C HIS A 89 -10.51 -3.05 3.47
N ALA A 90 -10.83 -1.76 3.35
CA ALA A 90 -10.21 -0.88 2.37
C ALA A 90 -8.74 -0.51 2.67
N TYR A 91 -8.28 -0.66 3.92
CA TYR A 91 -6.96 -0.19 4.37
C TYR A 91 -6.29 -1.17 5.35
N VAL A 92 -6.12 -2.44 4.95
CA VAL A 92 -5.34 -3.39 5.76
C VAL A 92 -3.87 -3.34 5.30
N PRO A 93 -2.92 -2.95 6.18
CA PRO A 93 -1.50 -2.92 5.85
C PRO A 93 -0.97 -4.31 5.46
N VAL A 94 -0.09 -4.38 4.45
CA VAL A 94 0.59 -5.64 4.08
C VAL A 94 1.31 -6.19 5.30
N GLY A 95 1.01 -7.42 5.68
CA GLY A 95 1.60 -8.06 6.85
C GLY A 95 0.74 -8.03 8.12
N ALA A 96 -0.44 -7.42 8.08
CA ALA A 96 -1.35 -7.32 9.21
C ALA A 96 -2.34 -8.48 9.30
N SER A 97 -2.49 -9.28 8.24
CA SER A 97 -3.44 -10.39 8.20
C SER A 97 -2.82 -11.73 8.61
N LEU A 98 -3.65 -12.76 8.74
CA LEU A 98 -3.20 -14.14 8.94
C LEU A 98 -2.51 -14.74 7.70
N CYS A 99 -2.48 -14.02 6.57
CA CYS A 99 -1.81 -14.47 5.35
C CYS A 99 -0.30 -14.25 5.31
N ASN A 100 0.30 -13.73 6.38
CA ASN A 100 1.73 -13.40 6.45
C ASN A 100 2.66 -14.46 5.85
N ASP A 101 2.41 -15.73 6.16
CA ASP A 101 3.29 -16.81 5.68
C ASP A 101 3.06 -17.15 4.20
N ILE A 102 1.83 -17.02 3.70
CA ILE A 102 1.52 -17.21 2.27
C ILE A 102 2.15 -16.08 1.45
N ILE A 103 2.02 -14.83 1.92
CA ILE A 103 2.61 -13.66 1.27
C ILE A 103 4.14 -13.80 1.26
N LEU A 104 4.76 -14.11 2.40
CA LEU A 104 6.21 -14.28 2.50
C LEU A 104 6.72 -15.42 1.59
N SER A 105 6.02 -16.55 1.56
CA SER A 105 6.38 -17.69 0.70
C SER A 105 6.37 -17.29 -0.79
N ASN A 106 5.34 -16.55 -1.21
CA ASN A 106 5.25 -16.07 -2.59
C ASN A 106 6.31 -14.99 -2.91
N ILE A 107 6.66 -14.11 -1.96
CA ILE A 107 7.77 -13.18 -2.10
C ILE A 107 9.09 -13.93 -2.35
N VAL A 108 9.42 -14.93 -1.53
CA VAL A 108 10.66 -15.70 -1.70
C VAL A 108 10.65 -16.47 -3.02
N LYS A 109 9.50 -17.01 -3.43
CA LYS A 109 9.32 -17.68 -4.72
C LYS A 109 9.53 -16.72 -5.90
N ALA A 110 8.98 -15.52 -5.84
CA ALA A 110 9.19 -14.48 -6.85
C ALA A 110 10.67 -14.07 -6.90
N GLY A 111 11.30 -13.84 -5.74
CA GLY A 111 12.72 -13.50 -5.66
C GLY A 111 13.63 -14.59 -6.26
N ARG A 112 13.33 -15.86 -6.03
CA ARG A 112 14.07 -16.97 -6.67
C ARG A 112 13.95 -16.96 -8.19
N ARG A 113 12.75 -16.66 -8.71
CA ARG A 113 12.51 -16.53 -10.16
C ARG A 113 13.25 -15.34 -10.73
N ALA A 114 13.26 -14.20 -10.03
CA ALA A 114 14.02 -13.02 -10.43
C ALA A 114 15.53 -13.29 -10.51
N LEU A 115 16.09 -14.04 -9.57
CA LEU A 115 17.51 -14.45 -9.64
C LEU A 115 17.80 -15.39 -10.81
N ALA A 116 16.89 -16.33 -11.10
CA ALA A 116 17.04 -17.25 -12.22
C ALA A 116 16.93 -16.54 -13.59
N ASP A 117 16.27 -15.38 -13.62
CA ASP A 117 16.06 -14.55 -14.80
C ASP A 117 17.14 -13.46 -14.98
N LEU A 118 18.20 -13.45 -14.15
CA LEU A 118 19.27 -12.47 -14.28
C LEU A 118 19.94 -12.55 -15.67
N GLY A 119 19.83 -11.46 -16.42
CA GLY A 119 20.43 -11.30 -17.74
C GLY A 119 21.01 -9.91 -17.93
N LYS A 120 21.99 -9.81 -18.84
CA LYS A 120 22.53 -8.51 -19.27
C LYS A 120 21.41 -7.70 -19.91
N CYS A 121 21.27 -6.45 -19.52
CA CYS A 121 20.20 -5.58 -20.00
C CYS A 121 20.70 -4.15 -20.27
N GLU A 122 19.94 -3.42 -21.07
CA GLU A 122 20.11 -1.98 -21.23
C GLU A 122 18.95 -1.27 -20.51
N LEU A 123 19.27 -0.44 -19.52
CA LEU A 123 18.26 0.36 -18.81
C LEU A 123 18.01 1.65 -19.58
N ARG A 124 16.76 1.87 -20.01
CA ARG A 124 16.33 3.12 -20.64
C ARG A 124 15.27 3.79 -19.79
N TYR A 125 15.41 5.09 -19.58
CA TYR A 125 14.46 5.91 -18.83
C TYR A 125 13.82 6.94 -19.76
N TYR A 126 12.49 7.03 -19.71
CA TYR A 126 11.73 8.02 -20.45
C TYR A 126 10.81 8.76 -19.48
N ARG A 127 10.85 10.10 -19.53
CA ARG A 127 9.91 10.95 -18.81
C ARG A 127 8.82 11.40 -19.77
N ILE A 128 7.57 11.09 -19.43
CA ILE A 128 6.40 11.61 -20.12
C ILE A 128 5.80 12.70 -19.24
N ASN A 129 5.74 13.93 -19.74
CA ASN A 129 5.04 15.02 -19.09
C ASN A 129 3.62 15.06 -19.65
N PHE A 130 2.62 14.97 -18.78
CA PHE A 130 1.22 15.15 -19.14
C PHE A 130 0.59 16.20 -18.24
N THR A 131 -0.31 17.00 -18.79
CA THR A 131 -1.10 17.97 -18.02
C THR A 131 -2.43 17.34 -17.70
N SER A 132 -2.73 17.17 -16.41
CA SER A 132 -4.04 16.70 -15.93
C SER A 132 -4.64 17.74 -14.99
N LYS A 133 -5.97 17.89 -15.03
CA LYS A 133 -6.69 18.70 -14.04
C LYS A 133 -6.69 17.92 -12.72
N THR A 134 -5.91 18.39 -11.77
CA THR A 134 -5.98 17.94 -10.38
C THR A 134 -6.80 18.95 -9.57
N LEU A 135 -7.18 18.59 -8.35
CA LEU A 135 -7.75 19.56 -7.39
C LEU A 135 -6.79 20.74 -7.18
N GLY A 136 -5.49 20.47 -7.11
CA GLY A 136 -4.45 21.48 -6.87
C GLY A 136 -4.69 22.28 -5.59
N ASP A 137 -3.97 23.39 -5.45
CA ASP A 137 -4.07 24.25 -4.28
C ASP A 137 -5.46 24.90 -4.16
N SER A 138 -6.10 25.21 -5.28
CA SER A 138 -7.44 25.79 -5.29
C SER A 138 -8.51 24.84 -4.76
N GLY A 139 -8.40 23.55 -5.10
CA GLY A 139 -9.24 22.48 -4.57
C GLY A 139 -9.02 22.24 -3.08
N LEU A 140 -7.76 22.29 -2.62
CA LEU A 140 -7.43 22.19 -1.19
C LEU A 140 -7.99 23.37 -0.40
N ALA A 141 -7.82 24.60 -0.90
CA ALA A 141 -8.38 25.80 -0.29
C ALA A 141 -9.92 25.75 -0.22
N PHE A 142 -10.57 25.15 -1.22
CA PHE A 142 -12.01 24.90 -1.17
C PHE A 142 -12.39 23.95 -0.03
N PHE A 143 -11.65 22.85 0.17
CA PHE A 143 -11.88 21.93 1.29
C PHE A 143 -11.62 22.59 2.65
N GLU A 144 -10.56 23.40 2.78
CA GLU A 144 -10.30 24.18 3.99
C GLU A 144 -11.45 25.14 4.31
N LYS A 145 -12.01 25.80 3.28
CA LYS A 145 -13.19 26.65 3.44
C LYS A 145 -14.41 25.88 3.90
N ILE A 146 -14.62 24.64 3.44
CA ILE A 146 -15.68 23.77 3.95
C ILE A 146 -15.39 23.40 5.41
N LEU A 147 -14.18 22.93 5.72
CA LEU A 147 -13.74 22.52 7.04
C LEU A 147 -13.94 23.62 8.08
N SER A 148 -13.58 24.86 7.75
CA SER A 148 -13.76 26.02 8.65
C SER A 148 -15.21 26.28 9.07
N LYS A 149 -16.20 25.82 8.27
CA LYS A 149 -17.63 25.97 8.58
C LYS A 149 -18.22 24.80 9.38
N ILE A 150 -17.54 23.66 9.40
CA ILE A 150 -18.02 22.45 10.13
C ILE A 150 -18.25 22.74 11.61
N PRO A 151 -17.36 23.42 12.36
CA PRO A 151 -17.58 23.71 13.77
C PRO A 151 -18.89 24.47 14.04
N SER A 152 -19.23 25.46 13.21
CA SER A 152 -20.46 26.24 13.38
C SER A 152 -21.71 25.39 13.13
N ILE A 153 -21.67 24.51 12.12
CA ILE A 153 -22.76 23.57 11.83
C ILE A 153 -22.92 22.58 13.00
N VAL A 154 -21.82 22.05 13.52
CA VAL A 154 -21.82 21.12 14.67
C VAL A 154 -22.39 21.81 15.93
N HIS A 155 -21.97 23.04 16.24
CA HIS A 155 -22.52 23.79 17.37
C HIS A 155 -24.02 24.04 17.22
N LEU A 156 -24.48 24.39 16.03
CA LEU A 156 -25.91 24.62 15.77
C LEU A 156 -26.71 23.33 15.96
N LEU A 157 -26.22 22.21 15.42
CA LEU A 157 -26.86 20.89 15.59
C LEU A 157 -26.87 20.44 17.06
N PHE A 158 -25.79 20.70 17.80
CA PHE A 158 -25.72 20.39 19.23
C PHE A 158 -26.76 21.22 20.02
N LEU A 159 -26.83 22.53 19.78
CA LEU A 159 -27.79 23.41 20.43
C LEU A 159 -29.23 22.98 20.13
N PHE A 160 -29.52 22.66 18.87
CA PHE A 160 -30.83 22.15 18.45
C PHE A 160 -31.20 20.86 19.21
N ASN A 161 -30.27 19.92 19.34
CA ASN A 161 -30.50 18.69 20.12
C ASN A 161 -30.77 19.00 21.60
N VAL A 162 -29.98 19.86 22.23
CA VAL A 162 -30.20 20.25 23.64
C VAL A 162 -31.60 20.84 23.82
N ILE A 163 -32.00 21.77 22.95
CA ILE A 163 -33.32 22.40 23.00
C ILE A 163 -34.43 21.34 22.84
N ALA A 164 -34.28 20.42 21.88
CA ALA A 164 -35.25 19.38 21.60
C ALA A 164 -35.48 18.42 22.79
N TYR A 165 -34.47 18.17 23.63
CA TYR A 165 -34.63 17.35 24.83
C TYR A 165 -35.05 18.14 26.07
N VAL A 166 -34.55 19.37 26.24
CA VAL A 166 -34.79 20.19 27.43
C VAL A 166 -36.21 20.77 27.44
N ILE A 167 -36.73 21.25 26.31
CA ILE A 167 -38.08 21.86 26.25
C ILE A 167 -39.17 20.87 26.71
N PRO A 168 -39.23 19.62 26.19
CA PRO A 168 -40.25 18.66 26.64
C PRO A 168 -40.13 18.30 28.13
N ILE A 169 -38.90 18.19 28.66
CA ILE A 169 -38.68 17.92 30.09
C ILE A 169 -39.19 19.07 30.95
N ILE A 170 -38.92 20.32 30.56
CA ILE A 170 -39.46 21.50 31.25
C ILE A 170 -40.99 21.46 31.22
N PHE A 171 -41.60 21.23 30.06
CA PHE A 171 -43.07 21.10 29.96
C PHE A 171 -43.62 20.00 30.88
N LEU A 172 -42.96 18.84 30.98
CA LEU A 172 -43.33 17.74 31.88
C LEU A 172 -43.20 18.08 33.38
N ILE A 173 -42.29 18.98 33.76
CA ILE A 173 -42.09 19.40 35.16
C ILE A 173 -43.15 20.43 35.58
N PHE A 174 -43.60 21.28 34.65
CA PHE A 174 -44.55 22.36 34.90
C PHE A 174 -46.01 22.03 34.52
N LEU A 175 -46.29 20.79 34.06
CA LEU A 175 -47.64 20.22 33.91
C LEU A 175 -48.03 19.47 35.18
#